data_AF-A0A1U8KCM2-F1
#
_entry.id   AF-A0A1U8KCM2-F1
#
_cell.length_a   1.000
_cell.length_b   1.000
_cell.length_c   1.000
_cell.angle_alpha   90.00
_cell.angle_beta   90.00
_cell.angle_gamma   90.00
#
_symmetry.space_group_name_H-M   'P 1'
#
loop_
_entity.id
_entity.type
_entity.pdbx_description
1 polymer ?
#
loop_
_entity_poly.entity_id
_entity_poly.type
_entity_poly.pdbx_seq_one_letter_code
_entity_poly.pdbx_strand_id
1 'polypeptide(L)'
;MNGQAEISTRKIKQILEKVVNPNCKDWSLRLDEALWAYHTAYKTLSRMSPFKLVYKKPCQFPVELEHRAYWVVTQLNMDWKAVGNRRLLELNEIEEFRAQAYGNAKIYNEKTKH
;
A
#
# COMPACT_ATOMS: atom_id res chain seq x y z
N MET A 1 38.52 5.42 7.34
CA MET A 1 37.74 4.53 6.46
C MET A 1 36.34 5.13 6.30
N ASN A 2 36.11 5.99 5.30
CA ASN A 2 34.77 6.55 5.01
C ASN A 2 34.54 6.88 3.52
N GLY A 3 35.57 6.78 2.67
CA GLY A 3 35.48 7.18 1.27
C GLY A 3 34.43 6.43 0.45
N GLN A 4 34.11 5.18 0.79
CA GLN A 4 33.07 4.42 0.08
C GLN A 4 31.65 4.94 0.39
N ALA A 5 31.42 5.42 1.62
CA ALA A 5 30.17 6.08 1.98
C ALA A 5 30.05 7.44 1.27
N GLU A 6 31.12 8.24 1.25
CA GLU A 6 31.16 9.53 0.56
C GLU A 6 30.91 9.41 -0.95
N ILE A 7 31.49 8.40 -1.60
CA ILE A 7 31.26 8.12 -3.03
C ILE A 7 29.80 7.73 -3.28
N SER A 8 29.20 6.95 -2.39
CA SER A 8 27.80 6.53 -2.51
C SER A 8 26.86 7.73 -2.35
N THR A 9 27.08 8.55 -1.32
CA THR A 9 26.30 9.77 -1.05
C THR A 9 26.38 10.76 -2.21
N ARG A 10 27.58 10.97 -2.77
CA ARG A 10 27.77 11.84 -3.93
C ARG A 10 26.98 11.37 -5.16
N LYS A 11 26.91 10.05 -5.39
CA LYS A 11 26.18 9.48 -6.52
C LYS A 11 24.67 9.57 -6.36
N ILE A 12 24.16 9.28 -5.16
CA ILE A 12 22.73 9.43 -4.86
C ILE A 12 22.31 10.89 -5.06
N LYS A 13 23.14 11.84 -4.62
CA LYS A 13 22.92 13.28 -4.86
C LYS A 13 22.85 13.61 -6.36
N GLN A 14 23.75 13.09 -7.19
CA GLN A 14 23.72 13.31 -8.65
C GLN A 14 22.49 12.73 -9.34
N ILE A 15 21.98 11.58 -8.89
CA ILE A 15 20.75 10.99 -9.43
C ILE A 15 19.57 11.88 -9.02
N LEU A 16 19.51 12.30 -7.75
CA LEU A 16 18.45 13.13 -7.23
C LEU A 16 18.40 14.50 -7.92
N GLU A 17 19.55 15.14 -8.16
CA GLU A 17 19.66 16.41 -8.89
C GLU A 17 19.11 16.34 -10.32
N LYS A 18 19.20 15.18 -10.99
CA LYS A 18 18.65 14.99 -12.33
C LYS A 18 17.15 14.76 -12.36
N VAL A 19 16.59 14.28 -11.25
CA VAL A 19 15.23 13.75 -11.18
C VAL A 19 14.30 14.75 -10.47
N VAL A 20 14.83 15.57 -9.57
CA VAL A 20 14.07 16.59 -8.82
C VAL A 20 13.89 17.86 -9.65
N ASN A 21 12.68 18.43 -9.59
CA ASN A 21 12.36 19.71 -10.23
C ASN A 21 13.11 20.86 -9.51
N PRO A 22 13.60 21.91 -10.19
CA PRO A 22 14.22 23.08 -9.56
C PRO A 22 13.43 23.70 -8.39
N ASN A 23 12.12 23.50 -8.31
CA ASN A 23 11.30 23.96 -7.19
C ASN A 23 11.49 23.12 -5.88
N CYS A 24 12.22 22.01 -5.93
CA CYS A 24 12.69 21.15 -4.80
C CYS A 24 11.61 20.68 -3.80
N LYS A 25 10.33 20.79 -4.13
CA LYS A 25 9.23 20.38 -3.22
C LYS A 25 9.01 18.87 -3.17
N ASP A 26 9.51 18.13 -4.15
CA ASP A 26 9.30 16.69 -4.33
C ASP A 26 10.55 15.84 -4.07
N TRP A 27 11.60 16.42 -3.49
CA TRP A 27 12.88 15.72 -3.28
C TRP A 27 12.75 14.47 -2.40
N SER A 28 11.90 14.52 -1.36
CA SER A 28 11.69 13.39 -0.45
C SER A 28 10.97 12.23 -1.12
N LEU A 29 10.00 12.52 -1.99
CA LEU A 29 9.28 11.53 -2.78
C LEU A 29 10.19 10.87 -3.83
N ARG A 30 11.08 11.65 -4.43
CA ARG A 30 12.04 11.18 -5.44
C ARG A 30 13.29 10.54 -4.85
N LEU A 31 13.50 10.64 -3.53
CA LEU A 31 14.63 10.02 -2.85
C LEU A 31 14.55 8.49 -2.91
N ASP A 32 13.36 7.92 -2.73
CA ASP A 32 13.14 6.47 -2.87
C ASP A 32 13.46 5.98 -4.29
N GLU A 33 13.04 6.72 -5.32
CA GLU A 33 13.35 6.41 -6.72
C GLU A 33 14.85 6.53 -7.01
N ALA A 34 15.52 7.55 -6.46
CA ALA A 34 16.95 7.76 -6.63
C ALA A 34 17.79 6.67 -5.95
N LEU A 35 17.39 6.25 -4.74
CA LEU A 35 17.99 5.12 -4.03
C LEU A 35 17.78 3.81 -4.80
N TRP A 36 16.58 3.61 -5.36
CA TRP A 36 16.28 2.44 -6.17
C TRP A 36 17.16 2.36 -7.42
N ALA A 37 17.29 3.47 -8.16
CA ALA A 37 18.16 3.55 -9.33
C ALA A 37 19.63 3.29 -8.99
N TYR A 38 20.10 3.81 -7.84
CA TYR A 38 21.45 3.53 -7.35
C TYR A 38 21.65 2.04 -7.07
N HIS A 39 20.68 1.37 -6.44
CA HIS A 39 20.80 -0.05 -6.09
C HIS A 39 20.70 -1.00 -7.29
N THR A 40 19.93 -0.65 -8.33
CA THR A 40 19.62 -1.56 -9.44
C THR A 40 20.43 -1.28 -10.71
N ALA A 41 20.58 -0.01 -11.09
CA ALA A 41 21.17 0.38 -12.36
C ALA A 41 22.66 0.71 -12.25
N TYR A 42 23.10 1.21 -11.10
CA TYR A 42 24.50 1.57 -10.92
C TYR A 42 25.39 0.33 -10.88
N LYS A 43 26.37 0.24 -11.77
CA LYS A 43 27.38 -0.81 -11.75
C LYS A 43 28.69 -0.21 -11.25
N THR A 44 29.22 -0.75 -10.16
CA THR A 44 30.59 -0.43 -9.71
C THR A 44 31.60 -0.93 -10.75
N LEU A 45 32.85 -0.45 -10.72
CA LEU A 45 33.95 -0.90 -11.61
C LEU A 45 34.05 -2.44 -11.73
N SER A 46 33.65 -3.17 -10.69
CA SER A 46 33.53 -4.64 -10.67
C SER A 46 32.33 -5.21 -11.46
N ARG A 47 31.61 -4.39 -12.25
CA ARG A 47 30.40 -4.75 -13.02
C ARG A 47 29.22 -5.25 -12.18
N MET A 48 29.27 -5.11 -10.85
CA MET A 48 28.23 -5.54 -9.91
C MET A 48 27.40 -4.34 -9.42
N SER A 49 26.10 -4.56 -9.21
CA SER A 49 25.25 -3.57 -8.57
C SER A 49 25.50 -3.51 -7.06
N PRO A 50 25.31 -2.34 -6.41
CA PRO A 50 25.40 -2.21 -4.96
C PRO A 50 24.55 -3.24 -4.21
N PHE A 51 23.33 -3.53 -4.70
CA PHE A 51 22.47 -4.55 -4.11
C PHE A 51 23.12 -5.94 -4.13
N LYS A 52 23.78 -6.33 -5.24
CA LYS A 52 24.50 -7.60 -5.33
C LYS A 52 25.71 -7.65 -4.40
N LEU A 53 26.36 -6.52 -4.14
CA LEU A 53 27.49 -6.43 -3.20
C LEU A 53 27.03 -6.67 -1.75
N VAL A 54 25.90 -6.08 -1.35
CA VAL A 54 25.35 -6.17 0.01
C VAL A 54 24.73 -7.55 0.26
N TYR A 55 23.87 -8.00 -0.65
CA TYR A 55 23.05 -9.19 -0.45
C TYR A 55 23.60 -10.45 -1.11
N LYS A 56 24.71 -10.35 -1.86
CA LYS A 56 25.35 -11.45 -2.61
C LYS A 56 24.41 -12.19 -3.59
N LYS A 57 23.23 -11.63 -3.88
CA LYS A 57 22.21 -12.17 -4.79
C LYS A 57 21.96 -11.22 -5.97
N PRO A 58 21.59 -11.72 -7.16
CA PRO A 58 21.16 -10.86 -8.25
C PRO A 58 19.91 -10.07 -7.86
N CYS A 59 19.74 -8.86 -8.40
CA CYS A 59 18.58 -8.00 -8.20
C CYS A 59 17.36 -8.57 -8.94
N GLN A 60 16.83 -9.69 -8.46
CA GLN A 60 15.41 -9.98 -8.63
C GLN A 60 14.67 -9.09 -7.62
N PHE A 61 13.48 -8.60 -7.97
CA PHE A 61 12.70 -7.57 -7.26
C PHE A 61 12.96 -7.55 -5.74
N PRO A 62 13.33 -6.40 -5.13
CA PRO A 62 13.57 -6.34 -3.69
C PRO A 62 12.36 -6.89 -2.92
N VAL A 63 12.58 -7.86 -2.03
CA VAL A 63 11.55 -8.45 -1.16
C VAL A 63 10.77 -7.37 -0.39
N GLU A 64 11.43 -6.26 -0.09
CA GLU A 64 10.83 -5.08 0.53
C GLU A 64 9.68 -4.48 -0.29
N LEU A 65 9.79 -4.45 -1.62
CA LEU A 65 8.74 -3.96 -2.52
C LEU A 65 7.60 -4.98 -2.66
N GLU A 66 7.92 -6.28 -2.78
CA GLU A 66 6.91 -7.35 -2.82
C GLU A 66 6.08 -7.37 -1.54
N HIS A 67 6.74 -7.26 -0.39
CA HIS A 67 6.09 -7.20 0.92
C HIS A 67 5.22 -5.95 1.09
N ARG A 68 5.68 -4.78 0.64
CA ARG A 68 4.86 -3.55 0.65
C ARG A 68 3.62 -3.68 -0.24
N ALA A 69 3.78 -4.21 -1.46
CA ALA A 69 2.66 -4.44 -2.37
C ALA A 69 1.65 -5.44 -1.78
N TYR A 70 2.13 -6.54 -1.21
CA TYR A 70 1.33 -7.53 -0.52
C TYR A 70 0.55 -6.93 0.66
N TRP A 71 1.19 -6.07 1.47
CA TRP A 71 0.55 -5.39 2.59
C TRP A 71 -0.59 -4.48 2.14
N VAL A 72 -0.37 -3.68 1.10
CA VAL A 72 -1.40 -2.79 0.55
C VAL A 72 -2.60 -3.59 0.04
N VAL A 73 -2.35 -4.67 -0.71
CA VAL A 73 -3.43 -5.57 -1.19
C VAL A 73 -4.19 -6.20 -0.03
N THR A 74 -3.47 -6.64 1.01
CA THR A 74 -4.09 -7.25 2.20
C THR A 74 -4.97 -6.24 2.94
N GLN A 75 -4.52 -4.99 3.11
CA GLN A 75 -5.32 -3.95 3.74
C GLN A 75 -6.57 -3.59 2.92
N LEU A 76 -6.43 -3.38 1.61
CA LEU A 76 -7.58 -3.10 0.74
C LEU A 76 -8.62 -4.22 0.84
N ASN A 77 -8.19 -5.49 0.82
CA ASN A 77 -9.08 -6.64 0.96
C ASN A 77 -9.78 -6.70 2.34
N MET A 78 -9.10 -6.30 3.42
CA MET A 78 -9.71 -6.21 4.75
C MET A 78 -10.80 -5.12 4.80
N ASP A 79 -10.56 -3.97 4.18
CA ASP A 79 -11.55 -2.89 4.11
C ASP A 79 -12.80 -3.31 3.34
N TRP A 80 -12.65 -3.99 2.20
CA TRP A 80 -13.78 -4.52 1.43
C TRP A 80 -14.64 -5.51 2.24
N LYS A 81 -14.00 -6.39 3.01
CA LYS A 81 -14.71 -7.34 3.88
C LYS A 81 -15.43 -6.63 5.02
N ALA A 82 -14.81 -5.63 5.64
CA ALA A 82 -15.42 -4.83 6.69
C ALA A 82 -16.66 -4.07 6.18
N VAL A 83 -16.55 -3.44 5.00
CA VAL A 83 -17.67 -2.77 4.33
C VAL A 83 -18.79 -3.74 3.97
N GLY A 84 -18.45 -4.94 3.45
CA GLY A 84 -19.43 -5.98 3.14
C GLY A 84 -20.20 -6.46 4.37
N ASN A 85 -19.51 -6.72 5.48
CA ASN A 85 -20.13 -7.14 6.73
C ASN A 85 -21.07 -6.06 7.31
N ARG A 86 -20.66 -4.78 7.24
CA ARG A 86 -21.51 -3.66 7.69
C ARG A 86 -22.80 -3.57 6.90
N ARG A 87 -22.73 -3.64 5.56
CA ARG A 87 -23.91 -3.64 4.69
C ARG A 87 -24.84 -4.82 4.98
N LEU A 88 -24.28 -5.99 5.25
CA LEU A 88 -25.07 -7.17 5.60
C LEU A 88 -25.82 -6.97 6.92
N LEU A 89 -25.17 -6.38 7.93
CA LEU A 89 -25.80 -6.06 9.21
C LEU A 89 -26.96 -5.06 9.03
N GLU A 90 -26.73 -3.98 8.29
CA GLU A 90 -27.75 -2.96 7.98
C GLU A 90 -28.96 -3.57 7.26
N LEU A 91 -28.74 -4.53 6.34
CA LEU A 91 -29.84 -5.24 5.66
C LEU A 91 -30.64 -6.13 6.61
N ASN A 92 -29.95 -6.88 7.49
CA ASN A 92 -30.61 -7.74 8.47
C ASN A 92 -31.49 -6.95 9.44
N GLU A 93 -31.02 -5.77 9.89
CA GLU A 93 -31.82 -4.88 10.75
C GLU A 93 -33.11 -4.42 10.04
N ILE A 94 -33.02 -4.07 8.75
CA ILE A 94 -34.20 -3.66 7.97
C ILE A 94 -35.20 -4.82 7.81
N GLU A 95 -34.72 -6.05 7.58
CA GLU A 95 -35.59 -7.23 7.53
C GLU A 95 -36.30 -7.50 8.85
N GLU A 96 -35.62 -7.32 9.98
CA GLU A 96 -36.21 -7.48 11.31
C GLU A 96 -37.32 -6.45 11.56
N PHE A 97 -37.09 -5.18 11.22
CA PHE A 97 -38.11 -4.14 11.30
C PHE A 97 -39.33 -4.45 10.42
N ARG A 98 -39.11 -4.96 9.21
CA ARG A 98 -40.20 -5.38 8.32
C ARG A 98 -41.01 -6.53 8.92
N ALA A 99 -40.34 -7.55 9.45
CA ALA A 99 -41.00 -8.68 10.09
C ALA A 99 -41.86 -8.23 11.28
N GLN A 100 -41.34 -7.32 12.11
CA GLN A 100 -42.08 -6.74 13.21
C GLN A 100 -43.31 -5.94 12.74
N ALA A 101 -43.16 -5.11 11.70
CA ALA A 101 -44.27 -4.35 11.13
C ALA A 101 -45.37 -5.25 10.57
N TYR A 102 -45.02 -6.33 9.87
CA TYR A 102 -45.99 -7.31 9.36
C TYR A 102 -46.71 -8.03 10.50
N GLY A 103 -46.00 -8.42 11.56
CA GLY A 103 -46.61 -9.00 12.77
C GLY A 103 -47.62 -8.05 13.42
N ASN A 104 -47.24 -6.79 13.59
CA ASN A 104 -48.11 -5.76 14.18
C ASN A 104 -49.35 -5.49 13.32
N ALA A 105 -49.18 -5.40 11.99
CA ALA A 105 -50.29 -5.19 11.05
C ALA A 105 -51.29 -6.36 11.08
N LYS A 106 -50.80 -7.60 11.20
CA LYS A 106 -51.66 -8.78 11.33
C LYS A 106 -52.50 -8.72 12.62
N ILE A 107 -51.88 -8.40 13.75
CA ILE A 107 -52.56 -8.25 15.05
C ILE A 107 -53.61 -7.14 15.00
N TYR A 108 -53.30 -5.99 14.38
CA TYR A 108 -54.25 -4.89 14.24
C TYR A 108 -55.50 -5.31 13.45
N ASN A 109 -55.30 -5.98 12.31
CA ASN A 109 -56.41 -6.45 11.47
C ASN A 109 -57.26 -7.54 12.13
N GLU A 110 -56.69 -8.36 13.02
CA GLU A 110 -57.45 -9.33 13.80
C GLU A 110 -58.34 -8.64 14.85
N LYS A 111 -57.84 -7.57 15.48
CA LYS A 111 -58.59 -6.81 16.49
C LYS A 111 -59.74 -5.97 15.92
N THR A 112 -59.64 -5.51 14.67
CA THR A 112 -60.68 -4.66 14.03
C THR A 112 -61.78 -5.46 13.34
N LYS A 113 -61.62 -6.78 13.21
CA LYS A 113 -62.63 -7.70 12.64
C LYS A 113 -63.68 -8.17 13.65
N HIS A 114 -63.59 -7.74 14.91
CA HIS A 114 -64.47 -8.15 16.00
C HIS A 114 -65.26 -6.96 16.56
#